data_AF-A0A432M4S9-F1
#
_entry.id   AF-A0A432M4S9-F1
#
_cell.length_a   1.000
_cell.length_b   1.000
_cell.length_c   1.000
_cell.angle_alpha   90.00
_cell.angle_beta   90.00
_cell.angle_gamma   90.00
#
_symmetry.space_group_name_H-M   'P 1'
#
loop_
_entity.id
_entity.type
_entity.pdbx_description
1 polymer ?
#
loop_
_entity_poly.entity_id
_entity_poly.type
_entity_poly.pdbx_seq_one_letter_code
_entity_poly.pdbx_strand_id
1 'polypeptide(L)' 'MHPHPFFGLLAAILAVIPAWRVVSKAGYHGAWSLLLFVPLVNIIMLYVFAFSQWPTERARSP' A
#
# COMPACT_ATOMS: atom_id res chain seq x y z
N MET A 1 -19.37 -20.38 -13.01
CA MET A 1 -18.32 -20.45 -11.96
C MET A 1 -18.45 -19.19 -11.11
N HIS A 2 -19.12 -19.26 -9.96
CA HIS A 2 -19.19 -18.14 -9.03
C HIS A 2 -17.90 -18.10 -8.22
N PRO A 3 -17.06 -17.05 -8.33
CA PRO A 3 -15.95 -16.90 -7.40
C PRO A 3 -16.55 -16.78 -5.99
N HIS A 4 -16.26 -17.77 -5.15
CA HIS A 4 -16.75 -17.76 -3.78
C HIS A 4 -16.18 -16.53 -3.06
N PRO A 5 -17.00 -15.80 -2.28
CA PRO A 5 -16.60 -14.54 -1.64
C PRO A 5 -15.36 -14.69 -0.73
N PHE A 6 -15.14 -15.89 -0.21
CA PHE A 6 -13.92 -16.26 0.54
C PHE A 6 -12.63 -16.09 -0.25
N PHE A 7 -12.63 -16.39 -1.55
CA PHE A 7 -11.43 -16.28 -2.37
C PHE A 7 -11.05 -14.82 -2.61
N GLY A 8 -12.04 -13.94 -2.80
CA GLY A 8 -11.83 -12.50 -2.92
C GLY A 8 -11.28 -11.89 -1.63
N LEU A 9 -11.80 -12.31 -0.46
CA LEU A 9 -11.32 -11.85 0.84
C LEU A 9 -9.89 -12.30 1.13
N LEU A 10 -9.57 -13.57 0.82
CA LEU A 10 -8.22 -14.12 1.00
C LEU A 10 -7.20 -13.41 0.11
N ALA A 11 -7.56 -13.16 -1.17
CA ALA A 11 -6.71 -12.41 -2.09
C ALA A 11 -6.47 -10.96 -1.63
N ALA A 12 -7.50 -10.30 -1.09
CA ALA A 12 -7.36 -8.95 -0.54
C ALA A 12 -6.37 -8.92 0.65
N ILE A 13 -6.50 -9.85 1.60
CA ILE A 13 -5.59 -9.94 2.76
C ILE A 13 -4.15 -10.22 2.30
N LEU A 14 -3.96 -11.14 1.34
CA LEU A 14 -2.64 -11.44 0.79
C LEU A 14 -2.02 -10.25 0.06
N ALA A 15 -2.83 -9.37 -0.53
CA ALA A 15 -2.36 -8.14 -1.18
C ALA A 15 -1.97 -7.02 -0.18
N VAL A 16 -2.53 -7.02 1.04
CA VAL A 16 -2.18 -6.04 2.09
C VAL A 16 -0.73 -6.21 2.55
N ILE A 17 -0.24 -7.45 2.64
CA ILE A 17 1.13 -7.75 3.10
C ILE A 17 2.23 -7.09 2.24
N PRO A 18 2.28 -7.30 0.90
CA PRO A 18 3.28 -6.65 0.06
C PRO A 18 3.10 -5.13 0.05
N ALA A 19 1.87 -4.63 0.11
CA ALA A 19 1.61 -3.19 0.18
C ALA A 19 2.15 -2.57 1.48
N TRP A 20 2.00 -3.22 2.63
CA TRP A 20 2.67 -2.82 3.88
C TRP A 20 4.18 -2.73 3.68
N ARG A 21 4.78 -3.77 3.11
CA ARG A 21 6.24 -3.80 2.83
C ARG A 21 6.70 -2.64 1.95
N VAL A 22 5.93 -2.27 0.92
CA VAL A 22 6.23 -1.13 0.03
C VAL A 22 6.16 0.19 0.78
N VAL A 23 5.08 0.43 1.54
CA VAL A 23 4.89 1.66 2.33
C VAL A 23 6.01 1.84 3.36
N SER A 24 6.38 0.77 4.07
CA SER A 24 7.52 0.81 5.00
C SER A 24 8.85 1.06 4.30
N LYS A 25 9.08 0.51 3.10
CA LYS A 25 10.29 0.77 2.30
C LYS A 25 10.37 2.20 1.78
N ALA A 26 9.24 2.81 1.46
CA ALA A 26 9.17 4.21 1.05
C ALA A 26 9.53 5.18 2.20
N GLY A 27 9.63 4.70 3.45
CA GLY A 27 10.01 5.49 4.62
C GLY A 27 8.82 6.08 5.38
N TYR A 28 7.60 5.59 5.09
CA TYR A 28 6.39 5.96 5.81
C TYR A 28 6.15 5.02 7.00
N HIS A 29 5.51 5.54 8.06
CA HIS A 29 5.17 4.77 9.25
C HIS A 29 4.27 3.57 8.86
N GLY A 30 4.58 2.36 9.34
CA GLY A 30 3.84 1.14 8.99
C GLY A 30 2.32 1.22 9.24
N ALA A 31 1.86 2.09 10.13
CA ALA A 31 0.45 2.38 10.38
C ALA A 31 -0.31 2.93 9.16
N TRP A 32 0.37 3.53 8.17
CA TRP A 32 -0.26 3.92 6.90
C TRP A 32 -0.79 2.71 6.11
N SER A 33 -0.30 1.50 6.37
CA SER A 33 -0.84 0.27 5.75
C SER A 33 -2.28 -0.06 6.15
N LEU A 34 -2.76 0.41 7.32
CA LEU A 34 -4.17 0.23 7.71
C LEU A 34 -5.13 0.97 6.77
N LEU A 35 -4.68 2.08 6.17
CA LEU A 35 -5.47 2.82 5.19
C LEU A 35 -5.69 2.03 3.89
N LEU A 36 -4.89 0.98 3.64
CA LEU A 36 -5.07 0.11 2.48
C LEU A 36 -6.36 -0.73 2.55
N PHE A 37 -6.99 -0.83 3.73
CA PHE A 37 -8.32 -1.43 3.89
C PHE A 37 -9.43 -0.57 3.25
N VAL A 38 -9.16 0.70 2.94
CA VAL A 38 -10.11 1.60 2.28
C VAL A 38 -9.76 1.70 0.79
N PRO A 39 -10.61 1.17 -0.13
CA PRO A 39 -10.31 1.13 -1.57
C PRO A 39 -10.01 2.51 -2.18
N LEU A 40 -10.70 3.55 -1.72
CA LEU A 40 -10.49 4.92 -2.18
C LEU A 40 -9.10 5.44 -1.80
N VAL A 41 -8.64 5.12 -0.59
CA VAL A 41 -7.34 5.59 -0.11
C VAL A 41 -6.21 4.91 -0.87
N ASN A 42 -6.37 3.64 -1.28
CA ASN A 42 -5.42 2.97 -2.17
C ASN A 42 -5.20 3.74 -3.46
N ILE A 43 -6.26 4.24 -4.10
CA ILE A 43 -6.16 5.01 -5.33
C ILE A 43 -5.40 6.31 -5.07
N ILE A 44 -5.79 7.06 -4.04
CA ILE A 44 -5.12 8.32 -3.67
C ILE A 44 -3.64 8.08 -3.37
N MET A 45 -3.31 7.02 -2.61
CA MET A 45 -1.94 6.63 -2.31
C MET A 45 -1.14 6.28 -3.55
N LEU A 46 -1.74 5.61 -4.54
CA LEU A 46 -1.11 5.30 -5.83
C LEU A 46 -0.71 6.59 -6.57
N TYR A 47 -1.61 7.58 -6.62
CA TYR A 47 -1.30 8.90 -7.18
C TYR A 47 -0.21 9.61 -6.39
N VAL A 48 -0.33 9.66 -5.06
CA VAL A 48 0.67 10.31 -4.21
C VAL A 48 2.03 9.63 -4.39
N PHE A 49 2.13 8.30 -4.36
CA PHE A 49 3.40 7.59 -4.56
C PHE A 49 3.99 7.78 -5.96
N ALA A 50 3.15 7.93 -6.99
CA ALA A 50 3.62 8.17 -8.36
C ALA A 50 4.20 9.57 -8.54
N PHE A 51 3.65 10.58 -7.85
CA PHE A 51 4.06 11.99 -8.03
C PHE A 51 4.92 12.56 -6.87
N SER A 52 4.94 11.91 -5.71
CA SER A 52 5.72 12.32 -4.53
C SER A 52 7.11 11.72 -4.57
N GLN A 53 8.12 12.51 -4.21
CA GLN A 53 9.43 11.97 -3.86
C GLN A 53 9.37 11.16 -2.57
N TRP A 54 10.01 9.98 -2.56
CA TRP A 54 9.95 9.09 -1.43
C TRP A 54 10.84 9.61 -0.28
N PRO A 55 10.39 9.56 0.98
CA PRO A 55 11.20 9.94 2.15
C PRO A 55 12.58 9.30 2.16
N THR A 56 12.67 8.02 1.79
CA THR A 56 13.94 7.28 1.69
C THR A 56 14.90 7.88 0.66
N GLU A 57 14.38 8.48 -0.41
CA GLU A 57 15.19 9.12 -1.46
C GLU A 57 15.73 10.49 -1.02
N ARG A 58 14.93 11.24 -0.24
CA ARG A 58 15.39 12.47 0.44
C ARG A 58 16.49 12.20 1.46
N ALA A 59 16.37 11.13 2.25
CA ALA A 59 17.40 10.75 3.23
C ALA A 59 18.73 10.32 2.59
N ARG A 60 18.73 10.02 1.28
CA ARG A 60 19.90 9.58 0.52
C ARG A 60 20.59 10.69 -0.27
N SER A 61 20.09 11.93 -0.19
CA SER A 61 20.72 13.08 -0.79
C SER A 61 21.88 13.55 0.12
N PRO A 62 23.15 13.53 -0.35
CA PRO A 62 24.32 13.92 0.43
C PRO A 62 24.37 15.42 0.75
#